data_AF-A0A7W9YQV8-F1
#
_entry.id   AF-A0A7W9YQV8-F1
#
_cell.length_a   1.000
_cell.length_b   1.000
_cell.length_c   1.000
_cell.angle_alpha   90.00
_cell.angle_beta   90.00
_cell.angle_gamma   90.00
#
_symmetry.space_group_name_H-M   'P 1'
#
loop_
_entity.id
_entity.type
_entity.pdbx_description
1 polymer ?
#
loop_
_entity_poly.entity_id
_entity_poly.type
_entity_poly.pdbx_seq_one_letter_code
_entity_poly.pdbx_strand_id
1 'polypeptide(L)'
;MAKYHRIIIDGVPYYREYSYGLDGYGEMLSEDELVQLLLEEVVDEEIEISEREIEAALRRIEDRDDRNLLQSYIRYLERISRE
;
A
#
# COMPACT_ATOMS: atom_id res chain seq x y z
N MET A 1 8.46 6.29 13.00
CA MET A 1 7.55 7.11 12.19
C MET A 1 7.88 8.56 12.34
N ALA A 2 8.44 9.13 11.28
CA ALA A 2 8.62 10.56 11.13
C ALA A 2 7.27 11.29 11.25
N LYS A 3 7.29 12.57 11.64
CA LYS A 3 6.10 13.43 11.66
C LYS A 3 6.25 14.52 10.61
N TYR A 4 5.20 14.72 9.84
CA TYR A 4 5.14 15.74 8.79
C TYR A 4 4.18 16.85 9.18
N HIS A 5 4.58 18.09 8.91
CA HIS A 5 3.69 19.23 8.98
C HIS A 5 3.14 19.53 7.58
N ARG A 6 1.85 19.86 7.51
CA ARG A 6 1.19 20.33 6.29
C ARG A 6 1.31 21.84 6.20
N ILE A 7 1.70 22.32 5.03
CA ILE A 7 1.92 23.73 4.70
C ILE A 7 1.04 24.04 3.48
N ILE A 8 0.32 25.16 3.51
CA ILE A 8 -0.54 25.58 2.41
C ILE A 8 0.05 26.85 1.78
N ILE A 9 0.37 26.80 0.49
CA ILE A 9 0.87 27.96 -0.28
C ILE A 9 -0.08 28.15 -1.47
N ASP A 10 -0.71 29.32 -1.56
CA ASP A 10 -1.68 29.65 -2.63
C ASP A 10 -2.79 28.59 -2.83
N GLY A 11 -3.20 27.96 -1.72
CA GLY A 11 -4.22 26.89 -1.72
C GLY A 11 -3.69 25.50 -2.07
N VAL A 12 -2.41 25.37 -2.44
CA VAL A 12 -1.75 24.10 -2.75
C VAL A 12 -1.11 23.52 -1.48
N PRO A 13 -1.39 22.25 -1.13
CA PRO A 13 -0.79 21.60 0.03
C PRO A 13 0.61 21.05 -0.27
N TYR A 14 1.51 21.26 0.69
CA TYR A 14 2.85 20.71 0.75
C TYR A 14 3.11 20.11 2.14
N TYR A 15 4.10 19.25 2.24
CA TYR A 15 4.44 18.53 3.46
C TYR A 15 5.93 18.60 3.72
N ARG A 16 6.32 18.72 4.99
CA ARG A 16 7.72 18.72 5.40
C ARG A 16 7.89 17.89 6.65
N GLU A 17 8.89 17.01 6.67
CA GLU A 17 9.29 16.32 7.89
C GLU A 17 9.79 17.36 8.90
N TYR A 18 9.35 17.24 10.15
CA TYR A 18 9.83 18.07 11.24
C TYR A 18 10.72 17.26 12.19
N SER A 19 11.99 17.63 12.23
CA SER A 19 12.98 17.04 13.12
C SER A 19 13.04 17.81 14.43
N TYR A 20 12.41 17.27 15.48
CA TYR A 20 12.43 17.86 16.82
C TYR A 20 13.84 17.95 17.41
N GLY A 21 14.77 17.09 16.99
CA GLY A 21 16.15 17.08 17.48
C GLY A 21 17.02 18.20 16.90
N LEU A 22 16.71 18.63 15.67
CA LEU A 22 17.45 19.69 14.96
C LEU A 22 16.67 21.01 14.91
N ASP A 23 15.46 21.04 15.48
CA ASP A 23 14.48 22.11 15.38
C ASP A 23 14.38 22.66 13.94
N GLY A 24 14.18 21.73 13.00
CA GLY A 24 14.35 21.99 11.59
C GLY A 24 13.39 21.21 10.72
N TYR A 25 13.20 21.72 9.51
CA TYR A 25 12.38 21.08 8.50
C TYR A 25 13.23 20.45 7.40
N GLY A 26 12.86 19.24 7.00
CA GLY A 26 13.39 18.58 5.82
C GLY A 26 12.92 19.21 4.50
N GLU A 27 13.04 18.45 3.43
CA GLU A 27 12.59 18.84 2.09
C GLU A 27 11.07 19.12 2.03
N MET A 28 10.67 19.96 1.07
CA MET A 28 9.26 20.22 0.77
C MET A 28 8.76 19.19 -0.24
N LEU A 29 7.77 18.43 0.18
CA LEU A 29 7.16 17.35 -0.59
C LEU A 29 5.74 17.75 -1.00
N SER A 30 5.35 17.37 -2.19
CA SER A 30 3.94 17.25 -2.59
C SER A 30 3.27 16.08 -1.85
N GLU A 31 1.95 15.95 -2.04
CA GLU A 31 1.20 14.84 -1.46
C GLU A 31 1.65 13.49 -2.04
N ASP A 32 1.82 13.40 -3.35
CA ASP A 32 2.24 12.18 -4.03
C ASP A 32 3.65 11.73 -3.58
N GLU A 33 4.58 12.69 -3.45
CA GLU A 33 5.94 12.41 -2.94
C GLU A 33 5.92 11.91 -1.49
N LEU A 34 5.10 12.52 -0.63
CA LEU A 34 4.95 12.05 0.76
C LEU A 34 4.36 10.64 0.80
N VAL A 35 3.32 10.37 0.01
CA VAL A 35 2.67 9.04 -0.03
C VAL A 35 3.66 7.97 -0.50
N GLN A 36 4.43 8.23 -1.56
CA GLN A 36 5.44 7.30 -2.04
C GLN A 36 6.49 6.99 -0.96
N LEU A 37 7.02 8.03 -0.30
CA LEU A 37 8.01 7.86 0.76
C LEU A 37 7.44 7.05 1.94
N LEU A 38 6.20 7.32 2.34
CA LEU A 38 5.54 6.54 3.40
C LEU A 38 5.28 5.09 2.99
N LEU A 39 4.92 4.84 1.73
CA LEU A 39 4.76 3.48 1.21
C LEU A 39 6.08 2.72 1.25
N GLU A 40 7.21 3.34 0.88
CA GLU A 40 8.54 2.73 0.98
C GLU A 40 8.93 2.38 2.44
N GLU A 41 8.51 3.16 3.44
CA GLU A 41 8.79 2.86 4.85
C GLU A 41 7.95 1.68 5.39
N VAL A 42 6.71 1.52 4.92
CA VAL A 42 5.73 0.59 5.51
C VAL A 42 5.47 -0.67 4.70
N VAL A 43 5.75 -0.66 3.39
CA VAL A 43 5.59 -1.83 2.51
C VAL A 43 6.88 -2.65 2.56
N ASP A 44 6.82 -3.78 3.28
CA ASP A 44 7.98 -4.67 3.47
C ASP A 44 8.24 -5.57 2.24
N GLU A 45 7.18 -5.94 1.50
CA GLU A 45 7.28 -6.83 0.36
C GLU A 45 6.25 -6.48 -0.71
N GLU A 46 6.68 -6.49 -1.97
CA GLU A 46 5.81 -6.49 -3.13
C GLU A 46 5.59 -7.94 -3.58
N ILE A 47 4.35 -8.42 -3.49
CA ILE A 47 3.99 -9.78 -3.85
C ILE A 47 3.24 -9.75 -5.19
N GLU A 48 3.92 -10.14 -6.27
CA GLU A 48 3.30 -10.35 -7.58
C GLU A 48 2.80 -11.80 -7.67
N ILE A 49 1.49 -11.99 -7.87
CA ILE A 49 0.90 -13.32 -8.01
C ILE A 49 0.17 -13.43 -9.35
N SER A 50 0.50 -14.45 -10.14
CA SER A 50 -0.23 -14.73 -11.37
C SER A 50 -1.49 -15.58 -11.14
N GLU A 51 -2.55 -15.34 -11.93
CA GLU A 51 -3.78 -16.16 -11.91
C GLU A 51 -3.47 -17.66 -12.07
N ARG A 52 -2.46 -17.99 -12.92
CA ARG A 52 -2.06 -19.38 -13.17
C ARG A 52 -1.47 -20.05 -11.94
N GLU A 53 -0.68 -19.33 -11.15
CA GLU A 53 -0.10 -19.85 -9.90
C GLU A 53 -1.17 -20.04 -8.83
N ILE A 54 -2.12 -19.11 -8.74
CA ILE A 54 -3.29 -19.21 -7.86
C ILE A 54 -4.10 -20.46 -8.20
N GLU A 55 -4.47 -20.65 -9.48
CA GLU A 55 -5.21 -21.84 -9.89
C GLU A 55 -4.45 -23.14 -9.64
N ALA A 56 -3.13 -23.14 -9.86
CA ALA A 56 -2.28 -24.30 -9.60
C ALA A 56 -2.22 -24.62 -8.10
N ALA A 57 -2.11 -23.60 -7.24
CA ALA A 57 -2.13 -23.75 -5.79
C ALA A 57 -3.48 -24.28 -5.29
N LEU A 58 -4.59 -23.70 -5.75
CA LEU A 58 -5.95 -24.12 -5.38
C LEU A 58 -6.24 -25.56 -5.78
N ARG A 59 -5.75 -26.02 -6.94
CA ARG A 59 -5.93 -27.40 -7.40
C ARG A 59 -5.27 -28.43 -6.47
N ARG A 60 -4.24 -28.04 -5.72
CA ARG A 60 -3.51 -28.92 -4.79
C ARG A 60 -4.17 -29.05 -3.42
N ILE A 61 -5.16 -28.22 -3.10
CA ILE A 61 -5.90 -28.29 -1.82
C ILE A 61 -6.89 -29.45 -1.90
N GLU A 62 -6.70 -30.51 -1.10
CA GLU A 62 -7.55 -31.71 -1.15
C GLU A 62 -8.98 -31.44 -0.65
N ASP A 63 -9.12 -30.59 0.37
CA ASP A 63 -10.41 -30.18 0.91
C ASP A 63 -11.18 -29.29 -0.07
N ARG A 64 -12.40 -29.69 -0.40
CA ARG A 64 -13.24 -28.98 -1.37
C ARG A 64 -13.85 -27.70 -0.80
N ASP A 65 -14.16 -27.68 0.48
CA ASP A 65 -14.78 -26.53 1.13
C ASP A 65 -13.75 -25.41 1.31
N ASP A 66 -12.53 -25.74 1.72
CA ASP A 66 -11.41 -24.79 1.78
C ASP A 66 -11.07 -24.22 0.40
N ARG A 67 -11.05 -25.07 -0.63
CA ARG A 67 -10.82 -24.64 -2.02
C ARG A 67 -11.91 -23.67 -2.49
N ASN A 68 -13.17 -23.96 -2.20
CA ASN A 68 -14.31 -23.11 -2.58
C ASN A 68 -14.30 -21.78 -1.83
N LEU A 69 -13.95 -21.79 -0.55
CA LEU A 69 -13.81 -20.59 0.27
C LEU A 69 -12.74 -19.65 -0.31
N LEU A 70 -11.55 -20.20 -0.58
CA LEU A 70 -10.44 -19.43 -1.13
C LEU A 70 -10.76 -18.89 -2.54
N GLN A 71 -11.38 -19.71 -3.41
CA GLN A 71 -11.83 -19.24 -4.73
C GLN A 71 -12.83 -18.08 -4.64
N SER A 72 -13.76 -18.15 -3.69
CA SER A 72 -14.76 -17.10 -3.49
C SER A 72 -14.11 -15.81 -2.99
N TYR A 73 -13.13 -15.93 -2.10
CA TYR A 73 -12.35 -14.80 -1.59
C TYR A 73 -11.50 -14.14 -2.68
N ILE A 74 -10.82 -14.93 -3.51
CA ILE A 74 -10.03 -14.40 -4.65
C ILE A 74 -10.93 -13.60 -5.61
N ARG A 75 -12.09 -14.15 -6.00
CA ARG A 75 -13.05 -13.44 -6.88
C ARG A 75 -13.53 -12.13 -6.26
N TYR A 76 -13.67 -12.08 -4.94
CA TYR A 76 -14.05 -10.85 -4.24
C TYR A 76 -12.95 -9.79 -4.33
N LEU A 77 -11.69 -10.18 -4.10
CA LEU A 77 -10.54 -9.27 -4.23
C LEU A 77 -10.39 -8.73 -5.66
N GLU A 78 -10.55 -9.60 -6.67
CA GLU A 78 -10.52 -9.21 -8.09
C GLU A 78 -11.62 -8.19 -8.45
N ARG A 79 -12.79 -8.32 -7.83
CA ARG A 79 -13.89 -7.38 -8.04
C ARG A 79 -13.57 -6.00 -7.47
N ILE A 80 -13.05 -5.94 -6.24
CA ILE A 80 -12.68 -4.67 -5.60
C ILE A 80 -11.54 -3.98 -6.34
N SER A 81 -10.56 -4.73 -6.84
CA SER A 81 -9.43 -4.13 -7.57
C SER A 81 -9.83 -3.44 -8.88
N ARG A 82 -11.04 -3.68 -9.40
CA ARG A 82 -11.55 -3.09 -10.66
C ARG A 82 -12.50 -1.91 -10.44
N GLU A 83 -12.82 -1.57 -9.18
CA GLU A 83 -13.62 -0.42 -8.78
C GLU A 83 -12.71 0.75 -8.36
#